data_AF-A0A920QGT0-F1
#
_entry.id   AF-A0A920QGT0-F1
#
_cell.length_a   1.000
_cell.length_b   1.000
_cell.length_c   1.000
_cell.angle_alpha   90.00
_cell.angle_beta   90.00
_cell.angle_gamma   90.00
#
_symmetry.space_group_name_H-M   'P 1'
#
loop_
_entity.id
_entity.type
_entity.pdbx_description
1 polymer ?
#
loop_
_entity_poly.entity_id
_entity_poly.type
_entity_poly.pdbx_seq_one_letter_code
_entity_poly.pdbx_strand_id
1 'polypeptide(L)'
;MAVWWLDGARYADSHGYDNDLENSQWPWRDWVIESFNANKPYDEFTVEQLAGDLLPNPTQSQILATGFNRNHRINTEGGAIDEEWRTEYVIDRVQAMGTVWMGLTLSCARCHDHKYDPISQKEFYQIFAMFNNLRKGIYQKFCAEVRIRAFVIKLESTKARSVQSQQSLKIRMNVKKRSQISIAHIHG
;
A
#
# COMPACT_ATOMS: atom_id res chain seq x y z
N MET A 1 -13.26 3.18 -15.26
CA MET A 1 -12.35 2.07 -15.63
C MET A 1 -11.74 1.40 -14.40
N ALA A 2 -11.21 2.13 -13.43
CA ALA A 2 -10.58 1.55 -12.23
C ALA A 2 -11.48 0.61 -11.38
N VAL A 3 -12.81 0.81 -11.38
CA VAL A 3 -13.75 -0.01 -10.58
C VAL A 3 -13.61 -1.52 -10.83
N TRP A 4 -13.48 -1.93 -12.10
CA TRP A 4 -13.30 -3.35 -12.43
C TRP A 4 -11.96 -3.90 -11.94
N TRP A 5 -10.92 -3.07 -11.90
CA TRP A 5 -9.64 -3.44 -11.32
C TRP A 5 -9.74 -3.58 -9.80
N LEU A 6 -10.43 -2.65 -9.14
CA LEU A 6 -10.63 -2.69 -7.69
C LEU A 6 -11.39 -3.97 -7.27
N ASP A 7 -12.40 -4.36 -8.05
CA ASP A 7 -13.13 -5.62 -7.85
C ASP A 7 -12.22 -6.85 -8.02
N GLY A 8 -11.52 -6.95 -9.15
CA GLY A 8 -10.57 -8.06 -9.39
C GLY A 8 -9.46 -8.14 -8.34
N ALA A 9 -8.98 -6.98 -7.86
CA ALA A 9 -7.99 -6.85 -6.82
C ALA A 9 -8.53 -7.03 -5.39
N ARG A 10 -9.82 -7.38 -5.24
CA ARG A 10 -10.48 -7.71 -3.97
C ARG A 10 -10.47 -6.55 -2.97
N TYR A 11 -10.51 -5.31 -3.47
CA TYR A 11 -10.56 -4.13 -2.61
C TYR A 11 -11.87 -4.11 -1.81
N ALA A 12 -11.76 -3.87 -0.51
CA ALA A 12 -12.89 -3.63 0.37
C ALA A 12 -12.52 -2.59 1.43
N ASP A 13 -13.49 -1.76 1.81
CA ASP A 13 -13.37 -0.81 2.93
C ASP A 13 -13.55 -1.49 4.30
N SER A 14 -13.73 -2.81 4.34
CA SER A 14 -13.85 -3.62 5.55
C SER A 14 -12.95 -4.87 5.51
N HIS A 15 -12.82 -5.57 6.63
CA HIS A 15 -11.97 -6.75 6.78
C HIS A 15 -12.55 -8.02 6.13
N GLY A 16 -13.88 -8.12 6.04
CA GLY A 16 -14.59 -9.20 5.36
C GLY A 16 -14.68 -10.53 6.12
N TYR A 17 -14.58 -10.50 7.46
CA TYR A 17 -14.78 -11.63 8.39
C TYR A 17 -15.80 -11.26 9.49
N ASP A 18 -16.11 -12.18 10.43
CA ASP A 18 -17.19 -11.97 11.43
C ASP A 18 -17.02 -10.67 12.22
N ASN A 19 -15.81 -10.41 12.71
CA ASN A 19 -15.45 -9.12 13.30
C ASN A 19 -15.08 -8.12 12.19
N ASP A 20 -16.09 -7.64 11.47
CA ASP A 20 -15.88 -6.79 10.30
C ASP A 20 -15.52 -5.36 10.71
N LEU A 21 -14.21 -5.11 10.84
CA LEU A 21 -13.67 -3.79 11.13
C LEU A 21 -13.36 -3.02 9.84
N GLU A 22 -13.28 -1.69 9.94
CA GLU A 22 -12.87 -0.83 8.83
C GLU A 22 -11.44 -1.13 8.36
N ASN A 23 -11.27 -1.18 7.04
CA ASN A 23 -9.99 -1.41 6.38
C ASN A 23 -9.46 -0.12 5.73
N SER A 24 -8.40 0.47 6.30
CA SER A 24 -7.76 1.66 5.73
C SER A 24 -6.83 1.33 4.54
N GLN A 25 -7.36 0.76 3.45
CA GLN A 25 -6.65 0.55 2.18
C GLN A 25 -6.96 1.63 1.13
N TRP A 26 -7.79 2.63 1.46
CA TRP A 26 -8.13 3.73 0.58
C TRP A 26 -6.95 4.44 -0.12
N PRO A 27 -5.73 4.58 0.47
CA PRO A 27 -4.62 5.20 -0.26
C PRO A 27 -4.16 4.37 -1.46
N TRP A 28 -4.24 3.04 -1.37
CA TRP A 28 -3.94 2.15 -2.50
C TRP A 28 -5.03 2.25 -3.57
N ARG A 29 -6.30 2.34 -3.18
CA ARG A 29 -7.42 2.58 -4.12
C ARG A 29 -7.21 3.87 -4.90
N ASP A 30 -6.88 4.95 -4.21
CA ASP A 30 -6.64 6.25 -4.84
C ASP A 30 -5.45 6.17 -5.80
N TRP A 31 -4.37 5.46 -5.42
CA TRP A 31 -3.23 5.18 -6.30
C TRP A 31 -3.63 4.42 -7.58
N VAL A 32 -4.54 3.45 -7.49
CA VAL A 32 -5.06 2.73 -8.68
C VAL A 32 -5.81 3.70 -9.58
N ILE A 33 -6.72 4.50 -9.02
CA ILE A 33 -7.51 5.49 -9.77
C ILE A 33 -6.58 6.47 -10.49
N GLU A 34 -5.59 7.01 -9.78
CA GLU A 34 -4.59 7.91 -10.34
C GLU A 34 -3.76 7.25 -11.45
N SER A 35 -3.34 5.99 -11.26
CA SER A 35 -2.55 5.24 -12.27
C SER A 35 -3.35 5.02 -13.56
N PHE A 36 -4.64 4.69 -13.45
CA PHE A 36 -5.53 4.57 -14.61
C PHE A 36 -5.75 5.92 -15.29
N ASN A 37 -5.98 7.00 -14.53
CA ASN A 37 -6.19 8.34 -15.08
C ASN A 37 -4.92 8.88 -15.78
N ALA A 38 -3.74 8.51 -15.29
CA ALA A 38 -2.46 8.84 -15.92
C ALA A 38 -2.12 7.94 -17.13
N ASN A 39 -2.97 6.96 -17.46
CA ASN A 39 -2.74 5.97 -18.50
C ASN A 39 -1.37 5.26 -18.34
N LYS A 40 -1.05 4.86 -17.10
CA LYS A 40 0.20 4.17 -16.80
C LYS A 40 0.34 2.91 -17.67
N PRO A 41 1.52 2.66 -18.28
CA PRO A 41 1.78 1.42 -19.00
C PRO A 41 1.48 0.18 -18.15
N TYR A 42 0.85 -0.83 -18.76
CA TYR A 42 0.38 -2.01 -18.03
C TYR A 42 1.52 -2.85 -17.42
N ASP A 43 2.66 -2.87 -18.07
CA ASP A 43 3.89 -3.51 -17.57
C ASP A 43 4.41 -2.83 -16.30
N GLU A 44 4.52 -1.50 -16.30
CA GLU A 44 4.88 -0.73 -15.10
C GLU A 44 3.85 -0.93 -13.98
N PHE A 45 2.56 -0.81 -14.30
CA PHE A 45 1.47 -1.01 -13.35
C PHE A 45 1.47 -2.41 -12.72
N THR A 46 1.81 -3.43 -13.51
CA THR A 46 1.93 -4.82 -13.06
C THR A 46 3.12 -5.01 -12.13
N VAL A 47 4.30 -4.52 -12.52
CA VAL A 47 5.52 -4.66 -11.72
C VAL A 47 5.37 -3.95 -10.37
N GLU A 48 4.84 -2.73 -10.37
CA GLU A 48 4.67 -1.95 -9.13
C GLU A 48 3.69 -2.61 -8.14
N GLN A 49 2.61 -3.23 -8.63
CA GLN A 49 1.66 -3.93 -7.76
C GLN A 49 2.16 -5.28 -7.24
N LEU A 50 2.87 -6.05 -8.06
CA LEU A 50 3.36 -7.38 -7.65
C LEU A 50 4.64 -7.29 -6.81
N ALA A 51 5.53 -6.33 -7.11
CA ALA A 51 6.88 -6.28 -6.56
C ALA A 51 7.46 -4.85 -6.42
N GLY A 52 6.62 -3.82 -6.32
CA GLY A 52 7.06 -2.42 -6.23
C GLY A 52 7.98 -2.12 -5.03
N ASP A 53 7.82 -2.82 -3.91
CA ASP A 53 8.70 -2.74 -2.73
C ASP A 53 10.06 -3.42 -2.93
N LEU A 54 10.19 -4.30 -3.92
CA LEU A 54 11.42 -5.01 -4.28
C LEU A 54 12.25 -4.29 -5.35
N LEU A 55 11.74 -3.18 -5.90
CA LEU A 55 12.48 -2.36 -6.86
C LEU A 55 13.71 -1.71 -6.20
N PRO A 56 14.79 -1.43 -6.95
CA PRO A 56 15.95 -0.73 -6.41
C PRO A 56 15.57 0.71 -6.01
N ASN A 57 15.79 1.07 -4.74
CA ASN A 57 15.43 2.38 -4.17
C ASN A 57 13.96 2.76 -4.44
N PRO A 58 13.01 1.97 -3.94
CA PRO A 58 11.61 2.09 -4.34
C PRO A 58 11.03 3.42 -3.83
N THR A 59 10.27 4.10 -4.68
CA THR A 59 9.56 5.31 -4.27
C THR A 59 8.43 4.97 -3.31
N GLN A 60 7.97 5.95 -2.52
CA GLN A 60 6.82 5.74 -1.64
C GLN A 60 5.55 5.31 -2.40
N SER A 61 5.40 5.76 -3.66
CA SER A 61 4.32 5.38 -4.56
C SER A 61 4.41 3.91 -4.96
N GLN A 62 5.62 3.42 -5.26
CA GLN A 62 5.86 2.02 -5.62
C GLN A 62 5.67 1.07 -4.44
N ILE A 63 6.11 1.48 -3.24
CA ILE A 63 5.82 0.72 -2.01
C ILE A 63 4.31 0.68 -1.75
N LEU A 64 3.61 1.80 -1.96
CA LEU A 64 2.16 1.86 -1.81
C LEU A 64 1.45 0.93 -2.81
N ALA A 65 1.90 0.90 -4.06
CA ALA A 65 1.35 0.05 -5.12
C ALA A 65 1.33 -1.44 -4.75
N THR A 66 2.38 -1.91 -4.07
CA THR A 66 2.48 -3.30 -3.56
C THR A 66 1.40 -3.65 -2.53
N GLY A 67 0.63 -2.65 -2.06
CA GLY A 67 -0.60 -2.83 -1.27
C GLY A 67 -1.60 -3.81 -1.88
N PHE A 68 -1.55 -4.06 -3.20
CA PHE A 68 -2.30 -5.13 -3.87
C PHE A 68 -2.21 -6.47 -3.12
N ASN A 69 -1.00 -6.86 -2.70
CA ASN A 69 -0.72 -8.10 -1.96
C ASN A 69 -1.32 -8.13 -0.54
N ARG A 70 -2.05 -7.09 -0.12
CA ARG A 70 -2.65 -6.92 1.20
C ARG A 70 -4.16 -6.65 1.15
N ASN A 71 -4.76 -6.72 -0.03
CA ASN A 71 -6.22 -6.61 -0.20
C ASN A 71 -6.98 -7.87 0.21
N HIS A 72 -6.28 -8.96 0.51
CA HIS A 72 -6.90 -10.16 1.08
C HIS A 72 -7.68 -9.82 2.36
N ARG A 73 -8.73 -10.59 2.65
CA ARG A 73 -9.51 -10.46 3.88
C ARG A 73 -8.61 -10.61 5.11
N ILE A 74 -8.97 -9.95 6.20
CA ILE A 74 -8.16 -9.90 7.43
C ILE A 74 -8.95 -10.51 8.59
N ASN A 75 -8.43 -11.57 9.20
CA ASN A 75 -9.06 -12.13 10.40
C ASN A 75 -8.50 -11.46 11.69
N THR A 76 -9.42 -11.02 12.56
CA THR A 76 -9.14 -10.46 13.88
C THR A 76 -9.90 -11.17 15.01
N GLU A 77 -10.46 -12.36 14.75
CA GLU A 77 -11.20 -13.17 15.70
C GLU A 77 -10.32 -13.68 16.85
N GLY A 78 -10.93 -13.76 18.04
CA GLY A 78 -10.29 -14.41 19.19
C GLY A 78 -10.20 -15.91 18.94
N GLY A 79 -8.99 -16.47 18.97
CA GLY A 79 -8.74 -17.89 18.69
C GLY A 79 -8.19 -18.17 17.30
N ALA A 80 -8.04 -17.16 16.44
CA ALA A 80 -7.30 -17.30 15.19
C ALA A 80 -5.88 -17.84 15.46
N ILE A 81 -5.43 -18.81 14.66
CA ILE A 81 -4.08 -19.37 14.73
C ILE A 81 -3.18 -18.59 13.76
N ASP A 82 -2.09 -18.01 14.26
CA ASP A 82 -1.23 -17.12 13.45
C ASP A 82 -0.69 -17.80 12.19
N GLU A 83 -0.23 -19.04 12.33
CA GLU A 83 0.36 -19.79 11.21
C GLU A 83 -0.67 -20.22 10.16
N GLU A 84 -1.90 -20.52 10.57
CA GLU A 84 -3.00 -20.83 9.68
C GLU A 84 -3.31 -19.61 8.81
N TRP A 85 -3.53 -18.45 9.43
CA TRP A 85 -3.85 -17.23 8.69
C TRP A 85 -2.68 -16.71 7.86
N ARG A 86 -1.43 -16.95 8.29
CA ARG A 86 -0.25 -16.62 7.50
C ARG A 86 -0.27 -17.41 6.20
N THR A 87 -0.60 -18.71 6.29
CA THR A 87 -0.75 -19.60 5.14
C THR A 87 -1.92 -19.19 4.25
N GLU A 88 -3.09 -18.91 4.82
CA GLU A 88 -4.26 -18.46 4.05
C GLU A 88 -4.02 -17.14 3.31
N TYR A 89 -3.29 -16.19 3.91
CA TYR A 89 -2.95 -14.94 3.23
C TYR A 89 -1.99 -15.14 2.06
N VAL A 90 -1.03 -16.06 2.17
CA VAL A 90 -0.17 -16.42 1.05
C VAL A 90 -0.98 -17.11 -0.06
N ILE A 91 -1.90 -18.02 0.31
CA ILE A 91 -2.81 -18.66 -0.65
C ILE A 91 -3.67 -17.62 -1.36
N ASP A 92 -4.21 -16.64 -0.63
CA ASP A 92 -5.04 -15.59 -1.21
C ASP A 92 -4.28 -14.79 -2.28
N ARG A 93 -2.99 -14.46 -2.03
CA ARG A 93 -2.12 -13.80 -3.01
C ARG A 93 -1.93 -14.63 -4.29
N VAL A 94 -1.70 -15.94 -4.14
CA VAL A 94 -1.57 -16.85 -5.29
C VAL A 94 -2.87 -16.85 -6.12
N GLN A 95 -4.02 -16.92 -5.45
CA GLN A 95 -5.32 -16.93 -6.10
C GLN A 95 -5.65 -15.60 -6.77
N ALA A 96 -5.42 -14.47 -6.08
CA ALA A 96 -5.66 -13.13 -6.61
C ALA A 96 -4.78 -12.88 -7.83
N MET A 97 -3.48 -13.20 -7.74
CA MET A 97 -2.56 -13.07 -8.87
C MET A 97 -2.99 -13.95 -10.05
N GLY A 98 -3.28 -15.24 -9.81
CA GLY A 98 -3.71 -16.17 -10.85
C GLY A 98 -4.99 -15.74 -11.55
N THR A 99 -5.96 -15.23 -10.78
CA THR A 99 -7.25 -14.77 -11.35
C THR A 99 -7.06 -13.48 -12.14
N VAL A 100 -6.36 -12.49 -11.58
CA VAL A 100 -6.28 -11.13 -12.14
C VAL A 100 -5.32 -11.03 -13.33
N TRP A 101 -4.14 -11.66 -13.27
CA TRP A 101 -3.14 -11.57 -14.35
C TRP A 101 -3.16 -12.75 -15.30
N MET A 102 -3.44 -13.96 -14.82
CA MET A 102 -3.38 -15.17 -15.67
C MET A 102 -4.77 -15.58 -16.19
N GLY A 103 -5.86 -15.09 -15.59
CA GLY A 103 -7.21 -15.57 -15.90
C GLY A 103 -7.42 -17.03 -15.50
N LEU A 104 -6.63 -17.55 -14.55
CA LEU A 104 -6.62 -18.95 -14.12
C LEU A 104 -7.19 -19.13 -12.72
N THR A 105 -7.96 -20.21 -12.52
CA THR A 105 -8.50 -20.62 -11.22
C THR A 105 -7.50 -21.48 -10.45
N LEU A 106 -6.32 -20.92 -10.12
CA LEU A 106 -5.26 -21.64 -9.39
C LEU A 106 -5.72 -22.21 -8.04
N SER A 107 -6.83 -21.72 -7.46
CA SER A 107 -7.38 -22.21 -6.20
C SER A 107 -7.69 -23.71 -6.19
N CYS A 108 -8.09 -24.30 -7.31
CA CYS A 108 -8.36 -25.73 -7.39
C CYS A 108 -7.09 -26.56 -7.22
N ALA A 109 -5.94 -26.03 -7.66
CA ALA A 109 -4.64 -26.68 -7.56
C ALA A 109 -4.11 -26.75 -6.11
N ARG A 110 -4.78 -26.11 -5.15
CA ARG A 110 -4.39 -26.12 -3.73
C ARG A 110 -4.38 -27.53 -3.14
N CYS A 111 -5.42 -28.32 -3.42
CA CYS A 111 -5.65 -29.60 -2.75
C CYS A 111 -5.37 -30.82 -3.63
N HIS A 112 -5.42 -30.66 -4.94
CA HIS A 112 -5.18 -31.70 -5.94
C HIS A 112 -4.72 -31.01 -7.24
N ASP A 113 -4.26 -31.76 -8.24
CA ASP A 113 -3.97 -31.19 -9.56
C ASP A 113 -5.21 -30.50 -10.14
N HIS A 114 -5.03 -29.39 -10.83
CA HIS A 114 -6.15 -28.60 -11.35
C HIS A 114 -7.05 -29.46 -12.26
N LYS A 115 -8.37 -29.30 -12.12
CA LYS A 115 -9.35 -30.21 -12.73
C LYS A 115 -9.32 -30.21 -14.26
N TYR A 116 -9.07 -29.06 -14.86
CA TYR A 116 -9.17 -28.86 -16.32
C TYR A 116 -7.83 -28.45 -16.94
N ASP A 117 -7.19 -27.42 -16.38
CA ASP A 117 -5.86 -26.97 -16.82
C ASP A 117 -4.72 -27.91 -16.37
N PRO A 118 -3.62 -28.01 -17.15
CA PRO A 118 -2.47 -28.86 -16.83
C PRO A 118 -1.56 -28.20 -15.77
N ILE A 119 -2.12 -27.92 -14.60
CA ILE A 119 -1.42 -27.29 -13.47
C ILE A 119 -1.43 -28.27 -12.31
N SER A 120 -0.25 -28.75 -11.95
CA SER A 120 -0.09 -29.65 -10.81
C SER A 120 -0.24 -28.92 -9.48
N GLN A 121 -0.61 -29.65 -8.43
CA GLN A 121 -0.57 -29.15 -7.06
C GLN A 121 0.85 -28.68 -6.69
N LYS A 122 1.88 -29.35 -7.21
CA LYS A 122 3.27 -28.98 -6.98
C LYS A 122 3.57 -27.57 -7.51
N GLU A 123 3.12 -27.25 -8.71
CA GLU A 123 3.30 -25.91 -9.31
C GLU A 123 2.57 -24.83 -8.51
N PHE A 124 1.37 -25.13 -7.99
CA PHE A 124 0.68 -24.23 -7.07
C PHE A 124 1.54 -23.88 -5.86
N TYR A 125 2.17 -24.88 -5.23
CA TYR A 125 3.04 -24.65 -4.07
C TYR A 125 4.40 -24.01 -4.42
N GLN A 126 4.85 -24.13 -5.67
CA GLN A 126 6.01 -23.37 -6.16
C GLN A 126 5.69 -21.88 -6.28
N ILE A 127 4.51 -21.52 -6.79
CA ILE A 127 4.04 -20.13 -6.81
C ILE A 127 3.80 -19.63 -5.39
N PHE A 128 3.19 -20.44 -4.51
CA PHE A 128 3.03 -20.13 -3.09
C PHE A 128 4.37 -19.74 -2.45
N ALA A 129 5.45 -20.47 -2.73
CA ALA A 129 6.77 -20.18 -2.19
C ALA A 129 7.27 -18.77 -2.55
N MET A 130 6.91 -18.23 -3.72
CA MET A 130 7.27 -16.86 -4.12
C MET A 130 6.62 -15.81 -3.22
N PHE A 131 5.38 -16.03 -2.80
CA PHE A 131 4.64 -15.10 -1.93
C PHE A 131 4.84 -15.36 -0.44
N ASN A 132 5.47 -16.47 -0.06
CA ASN A 132 5.64 -16.95 1.31
C ASN A 132 6.75 -16.24 2.10
N ASN A 133 6.78 -14.90 2.01
CA ASN A 133 7.74 -14.05 2.72
C ASN A 133 7.09 -13.27 3.88
N LEU A 134 5.85 -13.61 4.23
CA LEU A 134 5.10 -13.01 5.33
C LEU A 134 5.59 -13.52 6.68
N ARG A 135 5.82 -12.60 7.63
CA ARG A 135 6.28 -12.92 8.99
C ARG A 135 5.17 -13.34 9.96
N LYS A 136 3.92 -12.91 9.73
CA LYS A 136 2.76 -13.13 10.62
C LYS A 136 1.46 -13.22 9.84
N GLY A 137 0.50 -13.97 10.37
CA GLY A 137 -0.84 -14.16 9.82
C GLY A 137 -1.94 -13.44 10.57
N ILE A 138 -1.70 -12.99 11.79
CA ILE A 138 -2.68 -12.22 12.56
C ILE A 138 -2.17 -10.80 12.72
N TYR A 139 -3.00 -9.86 12.26
CA TYR A 139 -2.82 -8.44 12.52
C TYR A 139 -3.35 -8.12 13.92
N GLN A 140 -2.56 -8.41 14.96
CA GLN A 140 -2.98 -8.16 16.33
C GLN A 140 -3.01 -6.66 16.61
N LYS A 141 -4.21 -6.05 16.65
CA LYS A 141 -4.54 -4.68 17.14
C LYS A 141 -3.72 -3.49 16.58
N PHE A 142 -2.68 -3.72 15.80
CA PHE A 142 -1.67 -2.74 15.36
C PHE A 142 -1.88 -2.23 13.94
N CYS A 143 -3.02 -2.53 13.31
CA CYS A 143 -3.35 -1.96 12.01
C CYS A 143 -3.74 -0.48 12.07
N ALA A 144 -4.16 0.04 13.24
CA ALA A 144 -4.39 1.48 13.42
C ALA A 144 -3.07 2.27 13.48
N GLU A 145 -2.03 1.76 14.15
CA GLU A 145 -0.79 2.53 14.38
C GLU A 145 0.22 2.46 13.22
N VAL A 146 0.34 1.33 12.51
CA VAL A 146 1.35 1.21 11.44
C VAL A 146 0.88 1.84 10.12
N ARG A 147 -0.44 1.93 9.89
CA ARG A 147 -1.00 2.48 8.63
C ARG A 147 -0.90 4.01 8.51
N ILE A 148 -0.73 4.73 9.62
CA ILE A 148 -0.68 6.20 9.65
C ILE A 148 0.76 6.77 9.56
N ARG A 149 1.81 5.96 9.79
CA ARG A 149 3.20 6.48 9.78
C ARG A 149 3.60 7.12 8.44
N ALA A 150 3.17 6.56 7.31
CA ALA A 150 3.45 7.15 6.00
C ALA A 150 2.72 8.50 5.79
N PHE A 151 1.55 8.69 6.40
CA PHE A 151 0.77 9.93 6.30
C PHE A 151 1.24 11.01 7.28
N VAL A 152 1.64 10.63 8.50
CA VAL A 152 2.25 11.54 9.49
C VAL A 152 3.55 12.12 8.94
N ILE A 153 4.40 11.32 8.30
CA ILE A 153 5.62 11.83 7.67
C ILE A 153 5.29 12.89 6.60
N LYS A 154 4.23 12.67 5.78
CA LYS A 154 3.84 13.63 4.75
C LYS A 154 3.29 14.91 5.37
N LEU A 155 2.39 14.82 6.35
CA LEU A 155 1.83 15.99 7.05
C LEU A 155 2.90 16.80 7.82
N GLU A 156 3.80 16.12 8.53
CA GLU A 156 4.91 16.75 9.25
C GLU A 156 5.87 17.45 8.29
N SER A 157 6.17 16.85 7.13
CA SER A 157 7.02 17.48 6.11
C SER A 157 6.40 18.76 5.53
N THR A 158 5.08 18.78 5.29
CA THR A 158 4.37 20.00 4.83
C THR A 158 4.28 21.07 5.91
N LYS A 159 4.01 20.70 7.17
CA LYS A 159 3.99 21.65 8.30
C LYS A 159 5.39 22.23 8.52
N ALA A 160 6.44 21.41 8.53
CA ALA A 160 7.82 21.85 8.68
C ALA A 160 8.22 22.84 7.56
N ARG A 161 7.86 22.56 6.30
CA ARG A 161 8.10 23.50 5.18
C ARG A 161 7.34 24.82 5.34
N SER A 162 6.09 24.80 5.81
CA SER A 162 5.31 26.03 6.02
C SER A 162 5.81 26.87 7.19
N VAL A 163 6.31 26.25 8.26
CA VAL A 163 6.87 26.96 9.42
C VAL A 163 8.21 27.58 9.06
N GLN A 164 9.06 26.85 8.33
CA GLN A 164 10.36 27.37 7.89
C GLN A 164 10.22 28.50 6.86
N SER A 165 9.22 28.45 5.97
CA SER A 165 8.94 29.56 5.05
C SER A 165 8.45 30.81 5.80
N GLN A 166 7.54 30.68 6.76
CA GLN A 166 7.05 31.80 7.57
C GLN A 166 8.15 32.41 8.46
N GLN A 167 9.04 31.59 9.03
CA GLN A 167 10.15 32.06 9.85
C GLN A 167 11.18 32.82 9.01
N SER A 168 11.49 32.33 7.80
CA SER A 168 12.38 33.02 6.86
C SER A 168 11.81 34.38 6.39
N LEU A 169 10.49 34.48 6.20
CA LEU A 169 9.81 35.73 5.86
C LEU A 169 9.84 36.74 7.02
N LYS A 170 9.58 36.30 8.26
CA LYS A 170 9.68 37.15 9.46
C LYS A 170 11.09 37.68 9.69
N ILE A 171 12.11 36.85 9.51
CA ILE A 171 13.52 37.27 9.62
C ILE A 171 13.84 38.31 8.54
N ARG A 172 13.46 38.09 7.29
CA ARG A 172 13.65 39.06 6.18
C ARG A 172 12.95 40.40 6.45
N MET A 173 11.73 40.37 7.00
CA MET A 173 11.00 41.58 7.37
C MET A 173 11.68 42.34 8.52
N ASN A 174 12.18 41.65 9.54
CA ASN A 174 12.89 42.28 10.65
C ASN A 174 14.25 42.88 10.23
N VAL A 175 14.97 42.22 9.32
CA VAL A 175 16.23 42.77 8.75
C VAL A 175 15.94 44.05 7.96
N LYS A 176 14.91 44.07 7.10
CA LYS A 176 14.48 45.30 6.38
C LYS A 176 14.04 46.42 7.32
N LYS A 177 13.33 46.08 8.40
CA LYS A 177 12.87 47.07 9.39
C LYS A 177 14.06 47.67 10.15
N ARG A 178 15.06 46.87 10.51
CA ARG A 178 16.31 47.35 11.15
C ARG A 178 17.17 48.19 10.21
N SER A 179 17.27 47.82 8.92
CA SER A 179 18.02 48.62 7.95
C SER A 179 17.37 50.00 7.71
N GLN A 180 16.03 50.08 7.73
CA GLN A 180 15.33 51.37 7.60
C GLN A 180 15.50 52.28 8.83
N ILE A 181 15.55 51.71 10.04
CA ILE A 181 15.77 52.48 11.28
C ILE A 181 17.20 53.02 11.36
N SER A 182 18.18 52.28 10.85
CA SER A 182 19.60 52.71 10.83
C SER A 182 19.87 53.85 9.85
N ILE A 183 19.06 54.00 8.80
CA ILE A 183 19.18 55.10 7.83
C ILE A 183 18.56 56.40 8.38
N ALA A 184 17.56 56.30 9.27
CA ALA A 184 16.89 57.46 9.85
C ALA A 184 17.70 58.21 10.93
N HIS A 185 18.81 57.66 11.42
CA HIS A 185 19.64 58.26 12.48
C HIS A 185 20.91 58.97 11.97
N ILE A 186 21.10 59.10 10.65
CA ILE A 186 22.32 59.70 10.05
C ILE A 186 22.05 61.12 9.51
N HIS A 187 20.83 61.65 9.63
CA HIS A 187 20.44 63.00 9.17
C HIS A 187 19.77 63.86 10.25
N GLY A 188 20.22 63.74 11.50
CA GLY A 188 19.86 64.63 12.61
C GLY A 188 21.05 65.48 13.03
#